data_AF-A0A1U8IDJ7-F1
#
_entry.id   AF-A0A1U8IDJ7-F1
#
_cell.length_a   1.000
_cell.length_b   1.000
_cell.length_c   1.000
_cell.angle_alpha   90.00
_cell.angle_beta   90.00
_cell.angle_gamma   90.00
#
_symmetry.space_group_name_H-M   'P 1'
#
loop_
_entity.id
_entity.type
_entity.pdbx_description
1 polymer ?
#
loop_
_entity_poly.entity_id
_entity_poly.type
_entity_poly.pdbx_seq_one_letter_code
_entity_poly.pdbx_strand_id
1 'polypeptide(L)'
;MSPFKLFYKKPCHFPVELEHRAYWVVTQLNMDWKAAGNRRLLELNEIEEFRAQVYENAKIYNEKTKYWHNKRIMPQKFELGQHVLLFNSRLKLFPGKLKSRWSSPFEVAKVYPYGVVDVKDMHTGVTIKVNKKCLKQYGGAHVDGDNKSINL
;
A
#
# COMPACT_ATOMS: atom_id res chain seq x y z
N MET A 1 -47.24 21.09 18.74
CA MET A 1 -47.95 21.80 17.65
C MET A 1 -48.03 20.86 16.45
N SER A 2 -49.22 20.42 16.04
CA SER A 2 -49.38 19.47 14.92
C SER A 2 -49.09 20.15 13.57
N PRO A 3 -48.37 19.50 12.62
CA PRO A 3 -48.09 20.05 11.29
C PRO A 3 -49.34 20.54 10.55
N PHE A 4 -50.48 19.89 10.76
CA PHE A 4 -51.76 20.26 10.15
C PHE A 4 -52.23 21.66 10.59
N LYS A 5 -52.07 21.99 11.87
CA LYS A 5 -52.44 23.31 12.42
C LYS A 5 -51.54 24.43 11.89
N LEU A 6 -50.31 24.11 11.48
CA LEU A 6 -49.36 25.07 10.89
C LEU A 6 -49.81 25.52 9.48
N PHE A 7 -50.26 24.57 8.66
CA PHE A 7 -50.71 24.84 7.28
C PHE A 7 -52.14 25.37 7.22
N TYR A 8 -53.06 24.81 8.01
CA TYR A 8 -54.48 25.11 7.89
C TYR A 8 -54.99 26.11 8.94
N LYS A 9 -54.14 26.53 9.89
CA LYS A 9 -54.43 27.49 10.97
C LYS A 9 -55.69 27.19 11.81
N LYS A 10 -56.30 26.01 11.65
CA LYS A 10 -57.45 25.50 12.40
C LYS A 10 -57.07 24.20 13.14
N PRO A 11 -57.61 23.96 14.35
CA PRO A 11 -57.41 22.69 15.02
C PRO A 11 -58.12 21.57 14.22
N CYS A 12 -57.40 20.52 13.83
CA CYS A 12 -58.03 19.30 13.33
C CYS A 12 -58.57 18.49 14.52
N HIS A 13 -59.86 18.18 14.51
CA HIS A 13 -60.43 17.19 15.42
C HIS A 13 -60.22 15.81 14.81
N PHE A 14 -59.03 15.24 15.02
CA PHE A 14 -58.88 13.81 14.78
C PHE A 14 -59.80 13.07 15.76
N PRO A 15 -60.58 12.07 15.30
CA PRO A 15 -61.28 11.18 16.21
C PRO A 15 -60.28 10.61 17.21
N VAL A 16 -60.60 10.69 18.51
CA VAL A 16 -59.76 10.17 19.61
C VAL A 16 -59.35 8.71 19.36
N GLU A 17 -60.20 7.95 18.67
CA GLU A 17 -59.93 6.58 18.25
C GLU A 17 -58.72 6.44 17.31
N LEU A 18 -58.52 7.38 16.38
CA LEU A 18 -57.38 7.38 15.47
C LEU A 18 -56.08 7.73 16.20
N GLU A 19 -56.12 8.70 17.12
CA GLU A 19 -54.96 9.05 17.95
C GLU A 19 -54.59 7.90 18.90
N HIS A 20 -55.59 7.26 19.52
CA HIS A 20 -55.39 6.11 20.40
C HIS A 20 -54.87 4.89 19.66
N ARG A 21 -55.36 4.60 18.43
CA ARG A 21 -54.80 3.53 17.59
C ARG A 21 -53.37 3.83 17.17
N ALA A 22 -53.05 5.06 16.77
CA ALA A 22 -51.68 5.44 16.44
C ALA A 22 -50.76 5.32 17.66
N TYR A 23 -51.22 5.74 18.85
CA TYR A 23 -50.51 5.57 20.10
C TYR A 23 -50.27 4.09 20.45
N TRP A 24 -51.30 3.25 20.32
CA TRP A 24 -51.18 1.80 20.56
C TRP A 24 -50.26 1.10 19.58
N VAL A 25 -50.27 1.51 18.30
CA VAL A 25 -49.33 0.99 17.30
C VAL A 25 -47.90 1.40 17.66
N VAL A 26 -47.68 2.62 18.15
CA VAL A 26 -46.36 3.08 18.61
C VAL A 26 -45.91 2.37 19.88
N THR A 27 -46.79 2.15 20.85
CA THR A 27 -46.44 1.37 22.07
C THR A 27 -46.23 -0.11 21.77
N GLN A 28 -46.97 -0.68 20.81
CA GLN A 28 -46.79 -2.05 20.33
C GLN A 28 -45.54 -2.22 19.44
N LEU A 29 -45.06 -1.16 18.79
CA LEU A 29 -43.75 -1.14 18.12
C LEU A 29 -42.59 -0.91 19.12
N ASN A 30 -42.85 -0.33 20.29
CA ASN A 30 -41.91 -0.16 21.41
C ASN A 30 -41.75 -1.43 22.28
N MET A 31 -41.82 -2.63 21.69
CA MET A 31 -41.60 -3.89 22.41
C MET A 31 -40.13 -3.97 22.87
N ASP A 32 -39.93 -3.77 24.17
CA ASP A 32 -38.68 -3.85 24.95
C ASP A 32 -37.43 -3.22 24.34
N TRP A 33 -37.37 -1.89 24.44
CA TRP A 33 -36.16 -1.08 24.18
C TRP A 33 -34.89 -1.61 24.84
N LYS A 34 -34.98 -2.20 26.04
CA LYS A 34 -33.84 -2.85 26.72
C LYS A 34 -33.36 -4.10 25.98
N ALA A 35 -34.29 -4.97 25.55
CA ALA A 35 -33.96 -6.17 24.81
C ALA A 35 -33.38 -5.84 23.42
N ALA A 36 -33.97 -4.86 22.73
CA ALA A 36 -33.46 -4.36 21.45
C ALA A 36 -32.07 -3.72 21.59
N GLY A 37 -31.84 -2.94 22.64
CA GLY A 37 -30.53 -2.35 22.96
C GLY A 37 -29.46 -3.40 23.22
N ASN A 38 -29.79 -4.42 24.02
CA ASN A 38 -28.88 -5.54 24.31
C ASN A 38 -28.55 -6.34 23.05
N ARG A 39 -29.55 -6.60 22.19
CA ARG A 39 -29.34 -7.29 20.91
C ARG A 39 -28.38 -6.51 20.00
N ARG A 40 -28.59 -5.21 19.86
CA ARG A 40 -27.70 -4.33 19.08
C ARG A 40 -26.29 -4.29 19.64
N LEU A 41 -26.14 -4.28 20.97
CA LEU A 41 -24.81 -4.32 21.61
C LEU A 41 -24.08 -5.64 21.30
N LEU A 42 -24.78 -6.77 21.37
CA LEU A 42 -24.21 -8.08 21.00
C LEU A 42 -23.78 -8.10 19.54
N GLU A 43 -24.63 -7.64 18.62
CA GLU A 43 -24.29 -7.55 17.19
C GLU A 43 -23.06 -6.68 16.93
N LEU A 44 -22.91 -5.55 17.65
CA LEU A 44 -21.73 -4.69 17.55
C LEU A 44 -20.47 -5.39 18.06
N ASN A 45 -20.55 -6.09 19.19
CA ASN A 45 -19.42 -6.84 19.74
C ASN A 45 -18.98 -7.95 18.78
N GLU A 46 -19.92 -8.69 18.19
CA GLU A 46 -19.60 -9.71 17.18
C GLU A 46 -18.86 -9.10 15.99
N ILE A 47 -19.31 -7.95 15.48
CA ILE A 47 -18.62 -7.24 14.39
C ILE A 47 -17.22 -6.79 14.79
N GLU A 48 -17.04 -6.31 16.02
CA GLU A 48 -15.71 -5.93 16.53
C GLU A 48 -14.76 -7.14 16.62
N GLU A 49 -15.24 -8.28 17.08
CA GLU A 49 -14.47 -9.53 17.10
C GLU A 49 -14.07 -9.96 15.70
N PHE A 50 -14.99 -9.92 14.72
CA PHE A 50 -14.66 -10.22 13.33
C PHE A 50 -13.60 -9.28 12.77
N ARG A 51 -13.69 -7.98 13.06
CA ARG A 51 -12.68 -7.00 12.64
C ARG A 51 -11.32 -7.29 13.26
N ALA A 52 -11.27 -7.61 14.56
CA ALA A 52 -10.03 -7.96 15.23
C ALA A 52 -9.38 -9.21 14.60
N GLN A 53 -10.16 -10.25 14.33
CA GLN A 53 -9.68 -11.45 13.65
C GLN A 53 -9.14 -11.15 12.24
N VAL A 54 -9.86 -10.33 11.46
CA VAL A 54 -9.41 -9.94 10.11
C VAL A 54 -8.09 -9.16 10.17
N TYR A 55 -7.93 -8.24 11.12
CA TYR A 55 -6.69 -7.48 11.26
C TYR A 55 -5.51 -8.35 11.69
N GLU A 56 -5.71 -9.27 12.64
CA GLU A 56 -4.66 -10.23 13.02
C GLU A 56 -4.28 -11.13 11.84
N ASN A 57 -5.27 -11.64 11.10
CA ASN A 57 -5.01 -12.45 9.91
C ASN A 57 -4.23 -11.68 8.84
N ALA A 58 -4.60 -10.42 8.58
CA ALA A 58 -3.91 -9.55 7.63
C ALA A 58 -2.47 -9.25 8.08
N LYS A 59 -2.26 -8.99 9.38
CA LYS A 59 -0.94 -8.78 9.97
C LYS A 59 -0.06 -10.03 9.79
N ILE A 60 -0.55 -11.20 10.14
CA ILE A 60 0.16 -12.48 9.97
C ILE A 60 0.52 -12.71 8.50
N TYR A 61 -0.42 -12.45 7.57
CA TYR A 61 -0.16 -12.60 6.14
C TYR A 61 0.95 -11.65 5.66
N ASN A 62 0.90 -10.39 6.06
CA ASN A 62 1.91 -9.40 5.71
C ASN A 62 3.28 -9.75 6.28
N GLU A 63 3.33 -10.21 7.53
CA GLU A 63 4.57 -10.65 8.20
C GLU A 63 5.17 -11.87 7.50
N LYS A 64 4.36 -12.88 7.17
CA LYS A 64 4.82 -14.05 6.40
C LYS A 64 5.35 -13.64 5.04
N THR A 65 4.60 -12.82 4.30
CA THR A 65 5.01 -12.31 2.99
C THR A 65 6.32 -11.52 3.08
N LYS A 66 6.47 -10.65 4.08
CA LYS A 66 7.70 -9.89 4.34
C LYS A 66 8.87 -10.81 4.67
N TYR A 67 8.67 -11.83 5.50
CA TYR A 67 9.70 -12.82 5.82
C TYR A 67 10.18 -13.55 4.57
N TRP A 68 9.26 -14.09 3.77
CA TRP A 68 9.59 -14.79 2.53
C TRP A 68 10.28 -13.88 1.51
N HIS A 69 9.80 -12.66 1.35
CA HIS A 69 10.43 -11.67 0.48
C HIS A 69 11.86 -11.38 0.94
N ASN A 70 12.06 -11.06 2.21
CA ASN A 70 13.38 -10.73 2.77
C ASN A 70 14.34 -11.92 2.72
N LYS A 71 13.88 -13.14 2.97
CA LYS A 71 14.68 -14.37 2.86
C LYS A 71 15.22 -14.57 1.44
N ARG A 72 14.48 -14.12 0.42
CA ARG A 72 14.89 -14.22 -0.99
C ARG A 72 15.81 -13.08 -1.44
N ILE A 73 15.90 -11.98 -0.70
CA ILE A 73 16.84 -10.89 -1.01
C ILE A 73 18.25 -11.40 -0.70
N MET A 74 19.03 -11.67 -1.74
CA MET A 74 20.43 -12.03 -1.57
C MET A 74 21.25 -10.81 -1.12
N PRO A 75 22.09 -10.94 -0.07
CA PRO A 75 22.95 -9.85 0.36
C PRO A 75 24.06 -9.65 -0.66
N GLN A 76 23.90 -8.65 -1.53
CA GLN A 76 24.97 -8.22 -2.41
C GLN A 76 26.06 -7.56 -1.56
N LYS A 77 27.34 -7.82 -1.77
CA LYS A 77 28.42 -7.03 -1.16
C LYS A 77 29.17 -6.34 -2.29
N PHE A 78 29.57 -5.10 -2.05
CA PHE A 78 30.34 -4.33 -3.00
C PHE A 78 31.62 -3.88 -2.33
N GLU A 79 32.71 -4.00 -3.07
CA GLU A 79 34.03 -3.56 -2.63
C GLU A 79 34.46 -2.32 -3.44
N LEU A 80 35.38 -1.54 -2.88
CA LEU A 80 35.95 -0.39 -3.58
C LEU A 80 36.71 -0.87 -4.83
N GLY A 81 36.55 -0.17 -5.95
CA GLY A 81 37.15 -0.55 -7.23
C GLY A 81 36.42 -1.65 -7.99
N GLN A 82 35.34 -2.22 -7.44
CA GLN A 82 34.58 -3.27 -8.13
C GLN A 82 33.78 -2.69 -9.30
N HIS A 83 33.78 -3.40 -10.44
CA HIS A 83 32.94 -3.05 -11.58
C HIS A 83 31.49 -3.49 -11.37
N VAL A 84 30.56 -2.56 -11.58
CA VAL A 84 29.11 -2.75 -11.39
C VAL A 84 28.32 -2.18 -12.55
N LEU A 85 27.22 -2.84 -12.88
CA LEU A 85 26.24 -2.35 -13.85
C LEU A 85 25.19 -1.51 -13.14
N LEU A 86 24.83 -0.37 -13.72
CA LEU A 86 23.79 0.51 -13.20
C LEU A 86 22.47 0.29 -13.93
N PHE A 87 21.39 0.09 -13.17
CA PHE A 87 20.05 0.00 -13.72
C PHE A 87 19.58 1.35 -14.26
N ASN A 88 19.20 1.40 -15.54
CA ASN A 88 18.61 2.58 -16.15
C ASN A 88 17.08 2.46 -16.17
N SER A 89 16.42 3.18 -15.27
CA SER A 89 14.95 3.22 -15.18
C SER A 89 14.29 4.12 -16.22
N ARG A 90 15.05 4.96 -16.94
CA ARG A 90 14.49 5.88 -17.93
C ARG A 90 14.02 5.08 -19.14
N LEU A 91 12.71 4.83 -19.18
CA LEU A 91 12.01 4.23 -20.31
C LEU A 91 12.12 5.18 -21.50
N LYS A 92 13.01 4.89 -22.45
CA LYS A 92 12.95 5.53 -23.77
C LYS A 92 11.85 4.82 -24.56
N LEU A 93 10.92 5.59 -25.13
CA LEU A 93 9.91 5.08 -26.06
C LEU A 93 10.66 4.49 -27.27
N PHE A 94 10.59 3.17 -27.42
CA PHE A 94 11.10 2.45 -28.59
C PHE A 94 9.90 1.81 -29.29
N PRO A 95 9.89 1.71 -30.64
CA PRO A 95 8.91 0.88 -31.34
C PRO A 95 9.14 -0.58 -30.95
N GLY A 96 8.37 -1.09 -29.98
CA GLY A 96 8.51 -2.44 -29.42
C GLY A 96 8.19 -2.52 -27.93
N LYS A 97 8.61 -3.62 -27.28
CA LYS A 97 8.43 -3.81 -25.83
C LYS A 97 9.39 -2.94 -25.03
N LEU A 98 8.89 -2.29 -23.98
CA LEU A 98 9.71 -1.57 -23.00
C LEU A 98 10.69 -2.55 -22.35
N LYS A 99 11.99 -2.35 -22.55
CA LYS A 99 13.07 -3.11 -21.90
C LYS A 99 13.84 -2.20 -20.97
N SER A 100 13.92 -2.56 -19.68
CA SER A 100 14.85 -1.93 -18.75
C SER A 100 16.28 -2.35 -19.12
N ARG A 101 17.19 -1.38 -19.28
CA ARG A 101 18.58 -1.64 -19.67
C ARG A 101 19.51 -1.49 -18.46
N TRP A 102 20.51 -2.36 -18.39
CA TRP A 102 21.68 -2.16 -17.54
C TRP A 102 22.70 -1.34 -18.33
N SER A 103 23.17 -0.24 -17.75
CA SER A 103 24.20 0.62 -18.34
C SER A 103 25.58 0.01 -18.08
N SER A 104 26.55 0.40 -18.92
CA SER A 104 27.94 -0.10 -18.94
C SER A 104 28.62 -0.16 -17.57
N PRO A 105 29.74 -0.90 -17.44
CA PRO A 105 30.41 -1.06 -16.15
C PRO A 105 30.88 0.28 -15.59
N PHE A 106 30.52 0.54 -14.34
CA PHE A 106 31.02 1.65 -13.55
C PHE A 106 31.91 1.11 -12.43
N GLU A 107 32.77 1.95 -11.87
CA GLU A 107 33.63 1.59 -10.75
C GLU A 107 33.02 2.05 -9.42
N VAL A 108 33.04 1.19 -8.41
CA VAL A 108 32.58 1.56 -7.05
C VAL A 108 33.62 2.47 -6.38
N ALA A 109 33.27 3.74 -6.17
CA ALA A 109 34.14 4.72 -5.55
C ALA A 109 34.01 4.76 -4.01
N LYS A 110 32.79 4.56 -3.48
CA LYS A 110 32.54 4.53 -2.04
C LYS A 110 31.31 3.71 -1.70
N VAL A 111 31.40 2.88 -0.66
CA VAL A 111 30.27 2.10 -0.13
C VAL A 111 29.90 2.63 1.24
N TYR A 112 28.63 2.95 1.44
CA TYR A 112 28.11 3.41 2.72
C TYR A 112 27.42 2.28 3.49
N PRO A 113 27.44 2.30 4.84
CA PRO A 113 26.84 1.24 5.67
C PRO A 113 25.32 1.13 5.49
N TYR A 114 24.66 2.22 5.09
CA TYR A 114 23.21 2.28 4.86
C TYR A 114 22.78 1.83 3.45
N GLY A 115 23.67 1.23 2.65
CA GLY A 115 23.33 0.60 1.37
C GLY A 115 23.25 1.55 0.17
N VAL A 116 23.84 2.74 0.28
CA VAL A 116 24.10 3.62 -0.85
C VAL A 116 25.54 3.42 -1.30
N VAL A 117 25.75 3.52 -2.61
CA VAL A 117 27.05 3.34 -3.25
C VAL A 117 27.28 4.51 -4.19
N ASP A 118 28.44 5.14 -4.06
CA ASP A 118 28.93 6.11 -5.03
C ASP A 118 29.67 5.36 -6.12
N VAL A 119 29.26 5.62 -7.35
CA VAL A 119 29.68 4.87 -8.53
C VAL A 119 30.23 5.85 -9.55
N LYS A 120 31.45 5.61 -10.02
CA LYS A 120 32.18 6.49 -10.92
C LYS A 120 32.14 5.94 -12.34
N ASP A 121 31.82 6.81 -13.28
CA ASP A 121 31.94 6.52 -14.71
C ASP A 121 33.41 6.63 -15.15
N MET A 122 33.91 5.59 -15.82
CA MET A 122 35.29 5.52 -16.32
C MET A 122 35.54 6.50 -17.47
N HIS A 123 34.51 6.84 -18.26
CA HIS A 123 34.67 7.69 -19.43
C HIS A 123 34.58 9.18 -19.10
N THR A 124 33.64 9.56 -18.23
CA THR A 124 33.38 10.96 -17.89
C THR A 124 34.02 11.39 -16.56
N GLY A 125 34.43 10.43 -15.72
CA GLY A 125 34.93 10.69 -14.38
C GLY A 125 33.86 11.15 -13.38
N VAL A 126 32.59 11.22 -13.79
CA VAL A 126 31.48 11.69 -12.96
C VAL A 126 31.10 10.62 -11.94
N THR A 127 30.91 11.05 -10.69
CA THR A 127 30.43 10.18 -9.61
C THR A 127 28.94 10.35 -9.41
N ILE A 128 28.22 9.23 -9.38
CA ILE A 128 26.78 9.15 -9.22
C ILE A 128 26.46 8.36 -7.94
N LYS A 129 25.61 8.93 -7.10
CA LYS A 129 25.13 8.28 -5.88
C LYS A 129 23.90 7.44 -6.18
N VAL A 130 23.99 6.13 -5.94
CA VAL A 130 22.93 5.19 -6.29
C VAL A 130 22.63 4.22 -5.15
N ASN A 131 21.39 3.74 -5.10
CA ASN A 131 21.03 2.68 -4.17
C ASN A 131 21.65 1.35 -4.65
N LYS A 132 22.18 0.57 -3.72
CA LYS A 132 22.68 -0.79 -3.93
C LYS A 132 21.71 -1.68 -4.73
N LYS A 133 20.39 -1.54 -4.53
CA LYS A 133 19.36 -2.29 -5.29
C LYS A 133 19.38 -2.02 -6.80
N CYS A 134 19.90 -0.87 -7.22
CA CYS A 134 20.02 -0.48 -8.63
C CYS A 134 21.33 -0.95 -9.26
N LEU A 135 22.16 -1.71 -8.53
CA LEU A 135 23.47 -2.17 -8.99
C LEU A 135 23.50 -3.68 -9.14
N LYS A 136 24.17 -4.15 -10.19
CA LYS A 136 24.48 -5.56 -10.39
C LYS A 136 25.98 -5.75 -10.50
N GLN A 137 26.53 -6.78 -9.87
CA GLN A 137 27.95 -7.09 -10.03
C GLN A 137 28.23 -7.45 -11.49
N TYR A 138 29.29 -6.89 -12.06
CA TYR A 138 29.74 -7.23 -13.40
C TYR A 138 30.60 -8.50 -13.33
N GLY A 139 30.21 -9.54 -14.05
CA GLY A 139 30.75 -10.90 -13.91
C GLY A 139 31.79 -11.33 -14.94
N GLY A 140 32.28 -10.46 -15.84
CA GLY A 140 33.10 -10.92 -16.95
C GLY A 140 34.02 -9.89 -17.63
N ALA A 141 35.32 -10.15 -17.44
CA ALA A 141 36.49 -9.77 -18.23
C ALA A 141 36.87 -8.28 -18.36
N HIS A 142 38.19 -8.06 -18.36
CA HIS A 142 38.88 -6.79 -18.62
C HIS A 142 38.23 -6.09 -19.82
N VAL A 143 37.68 -4.90 -19.58
CA VAL A 143 37.15 -4.06 -20.65
C VAL A 143 38.34 -3.29 -21.22
N ASP A 144 39.03 -3.88 -22.19
CA ASP A 144 39.76 -3.08 -23.15
C ASP A 144 38.74 -2.18 -23.84
N GLY A 145 39.02 -0.88 -23.78
CA GLY A 145 38.09 0.15 -24.19
C GLY A 145 37.75 0.02 -25.66
N ASP A 146 36.58 -0.52 -25.95
CA ASP A 146 35.85 -0.16 -27.15
C ASP A 146 34.35 -0.40 -26.99
N ASN A 147 33.63 0.67 -27.33
CA ASN A 147 32.18 0.79 -27.31
C ASN A 147 31.48 -0.44 -27.91
N LYS A 148 30.58 -1.06 -27.13
CA LYS A 148 29.27 -1.54 -27.58
C LYS A 148 28.42 -1.87 -26.37
N SER A 149 27.19 -1.37 -26.40
CA SER A 149 26.14 -1.82 -25.48
C SER A 149 26.02 -3.34 -25.54
N ILE A 150 26.38 -4.00 -24.44
CA ILE A 150 26.19 -5.43 -24.26
C ILE A 150 24.69 -5.67 -24.16
N ASN A 151 24.09 -6.20 -25.23
CA ASN A 151 22.78 -6.83 -25.12
C ASN A 151 23.01 -8.22 -24.52
N LEU A 152 22.55 -8.41 -23.29
CA LEU A 152 22.25 -9.72 -22.72
C LEU A 152 20.90 -10.21 -23.22
#